data_AF-A0A6M0QVZ5-F1
#
_entry.id   AF-A0A6M0QVZ5-F1
#
_cell.length_a   1.000
_cell.length_b   1.000
_cell.length_c   1.000
_cell.angle_alpha   90.00
_cell.angle_beta   90.00
_cell.angle_gamma   90.00
#
_symmetry.space_group_name_H-M   'P 1'
#
loop_
_entity.id
_entity.type
_entity.pdbx_description
1 polymer ?
#
loop_
_entity_poly.entity_id
_entity_poly.type
_entity_poly.pdbx_seq_one_letter_code
_entity_poly.pdbx_strand_id
1 'polypeptide(L)'
;MERETIKDYPDFENGKPVRVPPFDVSLTAPEHGWIDLGLWTTGIAYGISLSFVFDPFVAIRQFLEGVAQGTGAVLLIHDEGHDHFIRAGETSDAGLFRLAVWNTFRLQSTGGDASALTLAFDVMTERDAFARSFYQAIIEIWGLPDDLTFRRAWFNFDENEDPYEDEHGLARTLPEVRSPALDQFLG
;
A
#
# COMPACT_ATOMS: atom_id res chain seq x y z
N MET A 1 8.87 -25.53 5.78
CA MET A 1 8.08 -24.29 5.74
C MET A 1 7.78 -24.03 4.29
N GLU A 2 6.74 -24.68 3.79
CA GLU A 2 6.30 -24.53 2.40
C GLU A 2 5.76 -23.12 2.26
N ARG A 3 6.26 -22.38 1.25
CA ARG A 3 5.60 -21.14 0.82
C ARG A 3 4.27 -21.59 0.23
N GLU A 4 3.20 -21.49 1.01
CA GLU A 4 1.85 -21.62 0.47
C GLU A 4 1.73 -20.62 -0.67
N THR A 5 1.76 -21.17 -1.88
CA THR A 5 1.47 -20.42 -3.08
C THR A 5 -0.02 -20.19 -3.00
N ILE A 6 -0.43 -19.00 -2.54
CA ILE A 6 -1.83 -18.59 -2.45
C ILE A 6 -2.40 -18.67 -3.87
N LYS A 7 -3.09 -19.79 -4.16
CA LYS A 7 -3.38 -20.24 -5.52
C LYS A 7 -4.72 -19.77 -6.07
N ASP A 8 -5.59 -19.25 -5.21
CA ASP A 8 -6.99 -19.02 -5.55
C ASP A 8 -7.45 -17.62 -5.15
N TYR A 9 -6.74 -16.57 -5.60
CA TYR A 9 -7.42 -15.28 -5.74
C TYR A 9 -8.44 -15.42 -6.87
N PRO A 10 -9.64 -14.83 -6.77
CA PRO A 10 -10.53 -14.79 -7.91
C PRO A 10 -9.72 -14.23 -9.07
N ASP A 11 -9.50 -15.07 -10.07
CA ASP A 11 -9.03 -14.57 -11.35
C ASP A 11 -9.94 -13.39 -11.71
N PHE A 12 -9.31 -12.41 -12.34
CA PHE A 12 -9.78 -11.19 -12.98
C PHE A 12 -11.14 -11.24 -13.76
N GLU A 13 -12.08 -12.08 -13.38
CA GLU A 13 -13.41 -12.31 -13.91
C GLU A 13 -14.41 -11.57 -13.02
N ASN A 14 -14.62 -10.29 -13.30
CA ASN A 14 -15.91 -9.63 -13.11
C ASN A 14 -15.93 -8.30 -13.88
N GLY A 15 -16.43 -8.36 -15.11
CA GLY A 15 -16.63 -7.19 -15.98
C GLY A 15 -15.39 -6.75 -16.78
N LYS A 16 -15.61 -5.94 -17.81
CA LYS A 16 -14.51 -5.25 -18.50
C LYS A 16 -14.08 -4.09 -17.61
N PRO A 17 -12.81 -4.01 -17.14
CA PRO A 17 -12.36 -2.91 -16.32
C PRO A 17 -12.59 -1.60 -17.06
N VAL A 18 -13.12 -0.60 -16.38
CA VAL A 18 -13.37 0.71 -17.00
C VAL A 18 -12.09 1.53 -17.01
N ARG A 19 -11.87 2.29 -18.07
CA ARG A 19 -10.75 3.25 -18.12
C ARG A 19 -11.09 4.44 -17.22
N VAL A 20 -10.18 4.80 -16.34
CA VAL A 20 -10.30 5.96 -15.44
C VAL A 20 -9.10 6.88 -15.60
N PRO A 21 -9.23 8.17 -15.24
CA PRO A 21 -8.07 9.06 -15.10
C PRO A 21 -7.08 8.53 -14.06
N PRO A 22 -5.82 9.00 -14.10
CA PRO A 22 -4.83 8.70 -13.06
C PRO A 22 -5.37 8.91 -11.65
N PHE A 23 -4.91 8.08 -10.71
CA PHE A 23 -5.23 8.26 -9.30
C PHE A 23 -4.38 9.36 -8.69
N ASP A 24 -5.01 10.20 -7.89
CA ASP A 24 -4.36 11.01 -6.87
C ASP A 24 -4.15 10.12 -5.64
N VAL A 25 -2.90 10.04 -5.18
CA VAL A 25 -2.51 9.29 -3.99
C VAL A 25 -2.09 10.25 -2.89
N SER A 26 -2.59 10.02 -1.67
CA SER A 26 -2.26 10.84 -0.50
C SER A 26 -1.96 9.96 0.70
N LEU A 27 -1.00 10.37 1.52
CA LEU A 27 -0.73 9.79 2.84
C LEU A 27 -0.93 10.87 3.90
N THR A 28 -1.61 10.54 4.99
CA THR A 28 -1.71 11.45 6.14
C THR A 28 -0.40 11.49 6.92
N ALA A 29 -0.26 12.47 7.81
CA ALA A 29 0.76 12.40 8.86
C ALA A 29 0.53 11.16 9.74
N PRO A 30 1.59 10.53 10.29
CA PRO A 30 1.41 9.44 11.22
C PRO A 30 0.70 9.91 12.49
N GLU A 31 -0.22 9.08 12.99
CA GLU A 31 -0.92 9.29 14.25
C GLU A 31 -1.06 7.95 14.98
N HIS A 32 -0.52 7.86 16.20
CA HIS A 32 -0.62 6.66 17.05
C HIS A 32 -0.22 5.33 16.38
N GLY A 33 0.77 5.37 15.50
CA GLY A 33 1.25 4.20 14.77
C GLY A 33 0.57 3.93 13.43
N TRP A 34 -0.28 4.86 12.98
CA TRP A 34 -1.09 4.70 11.78
C TRP A 34 -0.85 5.80 10.77
N ILE A 35 -0.91 5.45 9.49
CA ILE A 35 -0.94 6.38 8.36
C ILE A 35 -2.10 5.99 7.45
N ASP A 36 -2.97 6.91 7.08
CA ASP A 36 -4.02 6.63 6.11
C ASP A 36 -3.53 6.88 4.69
N LEU A 37 -3.65 5.86 3.84
CA LEU A 37 -3.43 5.88 2.41
C LEU A 37 -4.78 6.07 1.68
N GLY A 38 -4.89 7.16 0.93
CA GLY A 38 -6.03 7.44 0.06
C GLY A 38 -5.69 7.27 -1.42
N LEU A 39 -6.58 6.63 -2.17
CA LEU A 39 -6.56 6.51 -3.63
C LEU A 39 -7.84 7.15 -4.19
N TRP A 40 -7.68 8.18 -5.03
CA TRP A 40 -8.81 8.96 -5.55
C TRP A 40 -8.73 9.12 -7.07
N THR A 41 -9.84 8.92 -7.75
CA THR A 41 -10.01 9.34 -9.16
C THR A 41 -11.49 9.64 -9.40
N THR A 42 -11.85 10.04 -10.62
CA THR A 42 -13.24 10.38 -10.95
C THR A 42 -14.16 9.18 -10.71
N GLY A 43 -15.02 9.28 -9.68
CA GLY A 43 -16.00 8.24 -9.32
C GLY A 43 -15.47 7.11 -8.44
N ILE A 44 -14.20 7.15 -8.00
CA ILE A 44 -13.61 6.14 -7.11
C ILE A 44 -12.84 6.83 -5.99
N ALA A 45 -13.11 6.37 -4.78
CA ALA A 45 -12.44 6.78 -3.55
C ALA A 45 -12.18 5.53 -2.71
N TYR A 46 -10.94 5.30 -2.32
CA TYR A 46 -10.56 4.14 -1.51
C TYR A 46 -9.53 4.51 -0.46
N GLY A 47 -9.72 4.04 0.76
CA GLY A 47 -8.86 4.29 1.90
C GLY A 47 -8.33 2.99 2.50
N ILE A 48 -7.07 3.02 2.94
CA ILE A 48 -6.38 1.92 3.62
C ILE A 48 -5.61 2.51 4.80
N SER A 49 -5.75 1.95 5.99
CA SER A 49 -4.91 2.33 7.13
C SER A 49 -3.65 1.46 7.17
N LEU A 50 -2.49 2.10 7.25
CA LEU A 50 -1.17 1.46 7.31
C LEU A 50 -0.72 1.42 8.77
N SER A 51 -0.39 0.24 9.29
CA SER A 51 0.08 0.05 10.67
C SER A 51 1.59 -0.13 10.73
N PHE A 52 2.24 0.46 11.74
CA PHE A 52 3.64 0.17 12.03
C PHE A 52 3.89 -1.25 12.51
N VAL A 53 2.87 -1.90 13.10
CA VAL A 53 2.94 -3.29 13.57
C VAL A 53 3.14 -4.23 12.38
N PHE A 54 2.55 -3.89 11.23
CA PHE A 54 2.68 -4.58 9.96
C PHE A 54 3.21 -3.64 8.88
N ASP A 55 4.42 -3.08 9.10
CA ASP A 55 5.02 -2.06 8.24
C ASP A 55 4.96 -2.45 6.73
N PRO A 56 4.16 -1.74 5.92
CA PRO A 56 3.93 -2.12 4.53
C PRO A 56 4.93 -1.47 3.57
N PHE A 57 5.79 -0.55 4.00
CA PHE A 57 6.50 0.36 3.08
C PHE A 57 7.54 -0.35 2.21
N VAL A 58 8.19 -1.40 2.74
CA VAL A 58 9.08 -2.24 1.92
C VAL A 58 8.29 -2.98 0.83
N ALA A 59 7.13 -3.54 1.18
CA ALA A 59 6.26 -4.24 0.23
C ALA A 59 5.65 -3.27 -0.80
N ILE A 60 5.25 -2.06 -0.38
CA ILE A 60 4.77 -1.00 -1.28
C ILE A 60 5.87 -0.61 -2.27
N ARG A 61 7.11 -0.40 -1.82
CA ARG A 61 8.24 -0.10 -2.71
C ARG A 61 8.43 -1.19 -3.76
N GLN A 62 8.46 -2.45 -3.35
CA GLN A 62 8.61 -3.59 -4.27
C GLN A 62 7.44 -3.70 -5.25
N PHE A 63 6.21 -3.46 -4.79
CA PHE A 63 5.04 -3.41 -5.64
C PHE A 63 5.16 -2.33 -6.71
N LEU A 64 5.54 -1.11 -6.34
CA LEU A 64 5.73 -0.01 -7.28
C LEU A 64 6.85 -0.29 -8.27
N GLU A 65 7.95 -0.90 -7.84
CA GLU A 65 9.01 -1.37 -8.74
C GLU A 65 8.47 -2.39 -9.76
N GLY A 66 7.63 -3.32 -9.30
CA GLY A 66 6.95 -4.28 -10.17
C GLY A 66 6.00 -3.61 -11.17
N VAL A 67 5.24 -2.60 -10.74
CA VAL A 67 4.38 -1.77 -11.59
C VAL A 67 5.21 -1.06 -12.66
N ALA A 68 6.29 -0.38 -12.27
CA ALA A 68 7.17 0.34 -13.18
C ALA A 68 7.77 -0.57 -14.27
N GLN A 69 8.12 -1.80 -13.89
CA GLN A 69 8.65 -2.82 -14.81
C GLN A 69 7.57 -3.45 -15.72
N GLY A 70 6.29 -3.15 -15.52
CA GLY A 70 5.18 -3.81 -16.22
C GLY A 70 4.98 -5.27 -15.80
N THR A 71 5.53 -5.68 -14.67
CA THR A 71 5.29 -7.03 -14.14
C THR A 71 3.95 -7.07 -13.41
N GLY A 72 3.29 -8.23 -13.41
CA GLY A 72 2.07 -8.45 -12.64
C GLY A 72 2.35 -8.37 -11.13
N ALA A 73 2.31 -7.17 -10.57
CA ALA A 73 2.64 -6.90 -9.18
C ALA A 73 1.43 -7.11 -8.27
N VAL A 74 1.68 -7.66 -7.09
CA VAL A 74 0.68 -7.86 -6.04
C VAL A 74 1.22 -7.26 -4.74
N LEU A 75 0.39 -6.47 -4.09
CA LEU A 75 0.64 -5.89 -2.78
C LEU A 75 -0.43 -6.36 -1.81
N LEU A 76 0.02 -6.83 -0.65
CA LEU A 76 -0.80 -7.17 0.49
C LEU A 76 -0.49 -6.18 1.61
N ILE A 77 -1.50 -5.46 2.06
CA ILE A 77 -1.42 -4.60 3.24
C ILE A 77 -2.31 -5.22 4.31
N HIS A 78 -1.72 -5.43 5.49
CA HIS A 78 -2.45 -5.85 6.69
C HIS A 78 -2.72 -4.61 7.52
N ASP A 79 -3.99 -4.26 7.69
CA ASP A 79 -4.43 -3.45 8.81
C ASP A 79 -4.89 -4.42 9.92
N GLU A 80 -4.89 -4.02 11.19
CA GLU A 80 -5.21 -4.92 12.31
C GLU A 80 -6.68 -5.41 12.28
N GLY A 81 -6.95 -6.42 11.46
CA GLY A 81 -8.28 -6.99 11.27
C GLY A 81 -8.73 -7.10 9.81
N HIS A 82 -8.10 -6.39 8.87
CA HIS A 82 -8.40 -6.44 7.44
C HIS A 82 -7.15 -6.68 6.59
N ASP A 83 -7.34 -7.40 5.49
CA ASP A 83 -6.33 -7.54 4.46
C ASP A 83 -6.78 -6.78 3.22
N HIS A 84 -5.89 -5.95 2.68
CA HIS A 84 -6.09 -5.25 1.42
C HIS A 84 -5.14 -5.83 0.37
N PHE A 85 -5.71 -6.29 -0.73
CA PHE A 85 -4.98 -6.84 -1.87
C PHE A 85 -5.06 -5.87 -3.03
N ILE A 86 -3.92 -5.34 -3.44
CA ILE A 86 -3.80 -4.47 -4.62
C ILE A 86 -3.06 -5.25 -5.69
N ARG A 87 -3.69 -5.46 -6.84
CA ARG A 87 -3.08 -6.12 -7.99
C ARG A 87 -2.95 -5.13 -9.14
N ALA A 88 -1.76 -5.08 -9.71
CA ALA A 88 -1.46 -4.36 -10.94
C ALA A 88 -1.02 -5.35 -12.01
N GLY A 89 -1.48 -5.19 -13.25
CA GLY A 89 -1.05 -6.04 -14.36
C GLY A 89 -1.21 -5.36 -15.71
N GLU A 90 -0.42 -5.81 -16.69
CA GLU A 90 -0.52 -5.32 -18.05
C GLU A 90 -1.89 -5.60 -18.65
N THR A 91 -2.32 -4.69 -19.51
CA THR A 91 -3.47 -4.90 -20.38
C THR A 91 -3.01 -5.08 -21.82
N SER A 92 -3.89 -5.55 -22.70
CA SER A 92 -3.62 -5.56 -24.14
C SER A 92 -3.52 -4.16 -24.74
N ASP A 93 -3.92 -3.11 -24.01
CA ASP A 93 -3.87 -1.72 -24.45
C ASP A 93 -2.53 -1.10 -24.04
N ALA A 94 -1.71 -0.70 -25.02
CA ALA A 94 -0.40 -0.12 -24.77
C ALA A 94 -0.50 1.14 -23.88
N GLY A 95 0.28 1.17 -22.79
CA GLY A 95 0.35 2.30 -21.84
C GLY A 95 -0.69 2.26 -20.71
N LEU A 96 -1.64 1.33 -20.75
CA LEU A 96 -2.62 1.14 -19.67
C LEU A 96 -2.32 -0.14 -18.89
N PHE A 97 -2.45 -0.05 -17.57
CA PHE A 97 -2.43 -1.22 -16.70
C PHE A 97 -3.76 -1.34 -15.97
N ARG A 98 -4.10 -2.56 -15.61
CA ARG A 98 -5.27 -2.87 -14.80
C ARG A 98 -4.89 -2.79 -13.33
N LEU A 99 -5.63 -2.00 -12.56
CA LEU A 99 -5.53 -1.91 -11.12
C LEU A 99 -6.83 -2.46 -10.52
N ALA A 100 -6.70 -3.46 -9.65
CA ALA A 100 -7.83 -4.03 -8.94
C ALA A 100 -7.50 -4.13 -7.45
N VAL A 101 -8.48 -3.80 -6.62
CA VAL A 101 -8.35 -3.81 -5.17
C VAL A 101 -9.45 -4.67 -4.56
N TRP A 102 -9.04 -5.62 -3.72
CA TRP A 102 -9.92 -6.42 -2.89
C TRP A 102 -9.62 -6.18 -1.42
N ASN A 103 -10.63 -6.29 -0.58
CA ASN A 103 -10.45 -6.29 0.86
C ASN A 103 -11.16 -7.47 1.53
N THR A 104 -10.59 -7.97 2.60
CA THR A 104 -11.27 -8.88 3.52
C THR A 104 -11.79 -8.10 4.71
N PHE A 105 -13.03 -8.38 5.11
CA PHE A 105 -13.52 -7.97 6.41
C PHE A 105 -13.62 -9.21 7.29
N ARG A 106 -12.86 -9.25 8.39
CA ARG A 106 -13.06 -10.28 9.42
C ARG A 106 -14.30 -9.94 10.22
N LEU A 107 -15.42 -10.60 9.93
CA LEU A 107 -16.61 -10.52 10.77
C LEU A 107 -16.31 -11.22 12.11
N GLN A 108 -15.93 -10.46 13.14
CA GLN A 108 -15.71 -11.00 14.50
C GLN A 108 -16.98 -11.54 15.18
N SER A 109 -18.14 -11.52 14.52
CA SER A 109 -19.36 -12.03 15.11
C SER A 109 -19.55 -13.51 14.78
N THR A 110 -19.41 -14.36 15.80
CA THR A 110 -19.93 -15.73 15.91
C THR A 110 -19.11 -16.87 15.27
N GLY A 111 -17.96 -17.20 15.86
CA GLY A 111 -17.46 -18.59 15.92
C GLY A 111 -17.20 -19.32 14.60
N GLY A 112 -17.06 -18.59 13.50
CA GLY A 112 -16.74 -19.13 12.17
C GLY A 112 -15.83 -18.15 11.44
N ASP A 113 -14.76 -18.69 10.87
CA ASP A 113 -13.66 -17.99 10.21
C ASP A 113 -14.06 -17.47 8.81
N ALA A 114 -15.22 -16.81 8.70
CA ALA A 114 -15.74 -16.32 7.43
C ALA A 114 -15.16 -14.94 7.12
N SER A 115 -13.95 -14.92 6.56
CA SER A 115 -13.41 -13.75 5.89
C SER A 115 -14.08 -13.61 4.52
N ALA A 116 -14.89 -12.57 4.32
CA ALA A 116 -15.48 -12.30 3.02
C ALA A 116 -14.55 -11.40 2.21
N LEU A 117 -14.02 -11.91 1.09
CA LEU A 117 -13.27 -11.12 0.13
C LEU A 117 -14.24 -10.29 -0.74
N THR A 118 -14.12 -8.98 -0.70
CA THR A 118 -14.95 -8.04 -1.46
C THR A 118 -14.09 -7.29 -2.47
N LEU A 119 -14.55 -7.19 -3.72
CA LEU A 119 -13.91 -6.35 -4.73
C LEU A 119 -14.32 -4.89 -4.49
N ALA A 120 -13.35 -4.03 -4.21
CA ALA A 120 -13.57 -2.60 -4.02
C ALA A 120 -13.70 -1.89 -5.36
N PHE A 121 -12.74 -2.11 -6.28
CA PHE A 121 -12.81 -1.61 -7.65
C PHE A 121 -11.87 -2.39 -8.58
N ASP A 122 -12.12 -2.27 -9.88
CA ASP A 122 -11.34 -2.87 -10.96
C ASP A 122 -11.36 -1.98 -12.21
N VAL A 123 -10.20 -1.39 -12.54
CA VAL A 123 -10.09 -0.31 -13.52
C VAL A 123 -8.83 -0.42 -14.37
N MET A 124 -8.81 0.28 -15.49
CA MET A 124 -7.61 0.56 -16.28
C MET A 124 -7.18 2.00 -16.10
N THR A 125 -5.90 2.24 -15.83
CA THR A 125 -5.34 3.59 -15.64
C THR A 125 -3.92 3.68 -16.22
N GLU A 126 -3.41 4.90 -16.36
CA GLU A 126 -2.04 5.15 -16.82
C GLU A 126 -1.02 4.67 -15.76
N ARG A 127 -0.14 3.76 -16.19
CA ARG A 127 0.85 3.10 -15.31
C ARG A 127 1.82 4.09 -14.68
N ASP A 128 2.42 4.91 -15.53
CA ASP A 128 3.49 5.82 -15.13
C ASP A 128 2.93 6.91 -14.21
N ALA A 129 1.71 7.39 -14.48
CA ALA A 129 1.03 8.39 -13.64
C ALA A 129 0.66 7.82 -12.26
N PHE A 130 0.13 6.60 -12.20
CA PHE A 130 -0.15 5.92 -10.93
C PHE A 130 1.13 5.68 -10.12
N ALA A 131 2.16 5.10 -10.73
CA ALA A 131 3.44 4.84 -10.06
C ALA A 131 4.08 6.13 -9.57
N ARG A 132 4.00 7.21 -10.36
CA ARG A 132 4.48 8.54 -9.97
C ARG A 132 3.75 9.09 -8.76
N SER A 133 2.41 9.15 -8.81
CA SER A 133 1.60 9.72 -7.73
C SER A 133 1.82 8.96 -6.41
N PHE A 134 1.79 7.62 -6.46
CA PHE A 134 2.00 6.80 -5.28
C PHE A 134 3.41 6.96 -4.72
N TYR A 135 4.45 6.85 -5.56
CA TYR A 135 5.82 7.00 -5.09
C TYR A 135 6.09 8.41 -4.54
N GLN A 136 5.55 9.46 -5.16
CA GLN A 136 5.68 10.82 -4.65
C GLN A 136 5.05 10.98 -3.27
N ALA A 137 3.84 10.45 -3.04
CA ALA A 137 3.20 10.49 -1.73
C ALA A 137 4.07 9.84 -0.64
N ILE A 138 4.69 8.69 -0.94
CA ILE A 138 5.61 7.98 -0.03
C ILE A 138 6.84 8.84 0.27
N ILE A 139 7.41 9.46 -0.75
CA ILE A 139 8.60 10.29 -0.58
C ILE A 139 8.29 11.57 0.19
N GLU A 140 7.12 12.16 -0.01
CA GLU A 140 6.70 13.37 0.71
C GLU A 140 6.51 13.09 2.20
N ILE A 141 5.83 12.00 2.56
CA ILE A 141 5.60 11.63 3.96
C ILE A 141 6.92 11.28 4.67
N TRP A 142 7.84 10.58 3.97
CA TRP A 142 9.12 10.16 4.53
C TRP A 142 10.25 11.19 4.41
N GLY A 143 10.04 12.25 3.62
CA GLY A 143 10.96 13.37 3.46
C GLY A 143 10.69 14.52 4.42
N LEU A 144 9.73 14.39 5.34
CA LEU A 144 9.38 15.45 6.29
C LEU A 144 10.57 15.77 7.22
N PRO A 145 10.90 17.07 7.41
CA PRO A 145 12.12 17.51 8.10
C PRO A 145 12.13 17.28 9.62
N ASP A 146 11.09 16.69 10.21
CA ASP A 146 10.98 16.39 11.65
C ASP A 146 10.95 14.87 11.90
N ASP A 147 12.10 14.23 11.67
CA ASP A 147 12.32 12.78 11.84
C ASP A 147 11.96 12.29 13.25
N LEU A 148 12.10 13.13 14.29
CA LEU A 148 11.79 12.75 15.66
C LEU A 148 10.27 12.70 15.92
N THR A 149 9.54 13.77 15.61
CA THR A 149 8.08 13.80 15.79
C THR A 149 7.42 12.74 14.92
N PHE A 150 7.91 12.57 13.69
CA PHE A 150 7.47 11.51 12.81
C PHE A 150 7.67 10.14 13.45
N ARG A 151 8.90 9.80 13.88
CA ARG A 151 9.21 8.48 14.46
C ARG A 151 8.41 8.19 15.72
N ARG A 152 8.21 9.19 16.57
CA ARG A 152 7.38 9.04 17.77
C ARG A 152 5.96 8.68 17.42
N ALA A 153 5.35 9.43 16.49
CA ALA A 153 4.00 9.15 16.04
C ALA A 153 3.90 7.80 15.31
N TRP A 154 4.86 7.44 14.45
CA TRP A 154 4.83 6.18 13.70
C TRP A 154 5.12 4.94 14.53
N PHE A 155 6.07 4.98 15.46
CA PHE A 155 6.32 3.84 16.34
C PHE A 155 5.44 3.83 17.59
N ASN A 156 4.52 4.81 17.69
CA ASN A 156 3.62 5.02 18.82
C ASN A 156 4.38 5.07 20.17
N PHE A 157 5.50 5.81 20.19
CA PHE A 157 6.24 6.07 21.42
C PHE A 157 5.53 7.16 22.24
N ASP A 158 5.57 7.03 23.56
CA ASP A 158 5.12 8.10 24.46
C ASP A 158 6.00 9.36 24.27
N GLU A 159 5.47 10.54 24.59
CA GLU A 159 6.20 11.82 24.44
C GLU A 159 7.53 11.87 25.21
N ASN A 160 7.65 11.06 26.26
CA ASN A 160 8.81 10.96 27.14
C ASN A 160 9.78 9.83 26.74
N GLU A 161 9.43 9.01 25.75
CA GLU A 161 10.28 7.94 25.25
C GLU A 161 11.22 8.49 24.16
N ASP A 162 12.45 7.98 24.17
CA ASP A 162 13.42 8.24 23.12
C ASP A 162 13.19 7.20 22.00
N PRO A 163 12.74 7.59 20.80
CA PRO A 163 12.53 6.64 19.71
C PRO A 163 13.82 5.98 19.20
N TYR A 164 14.98 6.44 19.67
CA TYR A 164 16.30 5.86 19.40
C TYR A 164 16.78 4.89 20.49
N GLU A 165 16.11 4.82 21.65
CA GLU A 165 16.42 3.90 22.75
C GLU A 165 15.17 3.12 23.15
N ASP A 166 15.04 1.85 22.74
CA ASP A 166 14.11 0.93 23.38
C ASP A 166 14.79 0.22 24.57
N GLU A 167 13.98 -0.38 25.46
CA GLU A 167 14.44 -1.17 26.62
C GLU A 167 15.31 -2.39 26.24
N HIS A 168 15.49 -2.65 24.94
CA HIS A 168 16.26 -3.74 24.35
C HIS A 168 17.44 -3.27 23.48
N GLY A 169 17.73 -1.97 23.39
CA GLY A 169 18.82 -1.38 22.63
C GLY A 169 18.70 -1.48 21.10
N LEU A 170 17.50 -1.73 20.56
CA LEU A 170 17.26 -1.74 19.12
C LEU A 170 16.60 -0.42 18.70
N ALA A 171 17.42 0.55 18.27
CA ALA A 171 16.92 1.71 17.56
C ALA A 171 16.03 1.26 16.39
N ARG A 172 14.72 1.55 16.45
CA ARG A 172 13.81 1.19 15.36
C ARG A 172 14.14 2.06 14.15
N THR A 173 14.71 1.44 13.14
CA THR A 173 15.05 2.10 11.88
C THR A 173 13.81 2.23 11.01
N LEU A 174 13.58 3.42 10.45
CA LEU A 174 12.58 3.60 9.42
C LEU A 174 12.92 2.74 8.19
N PRO A 175 11.90 2.21 7.48
CA PRO A 175 12.12 1.45 6.26
C PRO A 175 12.77 2.32 5.17
N GLU A 176 13.64 1.71 4.36
CA GLU A 176 14.16 2.37 3.16
C GLU A 176 13.06 2.39 2.07
N VAL A 177 12.53 3.59 1.83
CA VAL A 177 11.42 3.80 0.89
C VAL A 177 11.84 4.34 -0.47
N ARG A 178 13.04 4.93 -0.56
CA ARG A 178 13.61 5.39 -1.84
C ARG A 178 13.99 4.18 -2.69
N SER A 179 13.75 4.29 -4.00
CA SER A 179 14.13 3.27 -4.96
C SER A 179 14.83 3.92 -6.15
N PRO A 180 16.11 3.62 -6.40
CA PRO A 180 16.81 4.08 -7.59
C PRO A 180 16.13 3.66 -8.90
N ALA A 181 15.46 2.49 -8.90
CA ALA A 181 14.72 2.01 -10.06
C ALA A 181 13.48 2.87 -10.33
N LEU A 182 12.74 3.27 -9.29
CA LEU A 182 11.61 4.19 -9.42
C LEU A 182 12.06 5.61 -9.76
N ASP A 183 13.14 6.09 -9.14
CA ASP A 183 13.73 7.40 -9.45
C ASP A 183 14.15 7.48 -10.93
N GLN A 184 14.76 6.42 -11.47
CA GLN A 184 15.12 6.35 -12.88
C GLN A 184 13.90 6.24 -13.81
N PHE A 185 12.91 5.43 -13.44
CA PHE A 185 11.70 5.21 -14.23
C PHE A 185 10.85 6.48 -14.35
N LEU A 186 10.80 7.28 -13.28
CA LEU A 186 10.01 8.51 -13.20
C LEU A 186 10.79 9.76 -13.63
N GLY A 187 12.09 9.62 -13.95
CA GLY A 187 13.04 10.67 -14.33
C GLY A 187 12.61 11.49 -15.54
#